data_AF-A0A954NIY3-F1
#
_entry.id   AF-A0A954NIY3-F1
#
_cell.length_a   1.000
_cell.length_b   1.000
_cell.length_c   1.000
_cell.angle_alpha   90.00
_cell.angle_beta   90.00
_cell.angle_gamma   90.00
#
_symmetry.space_group_name_H-M   'P 1'
#
loop_
_entity.id
_entity.type
_entity.pdbx_description
1 polymer ?
#
loop_
_entity_poly.entity_id
_entity_poly.type
_entity_poly.pdbx_seq_one_letter_code
_entity_poly.pdbx_strand_id
1 'polypeptide(L)'
;MKLRWQVLSVFALSVGMMTFSVGCGEKPKEDPGQPTNLGGSPSTPMGMAEGEGEEGEGETTEPETTEPETTEPETTDPGTTEPETTEPMEEGDHEELESLMETLAKPPVALNGKIGMGLGADPVDWATLGTDVAELHRIASRLGELTPPKGEADSWAEQTAAFVAAADALKAAVDAQDAAAAGEAHGMIKASCMPCHQNHKP
;
A
#
# COMPACT_ATOMS: atom_id res chain seq x y z
N MET A 1 -18.83 41.44 20.24
CA MET A 1 -17.55 41.37 20.98
C MET A 1 -16.59 40.56 20.11
N LYS A 2 -15.51 41.18 19.62
CA LYS A 2 -14.53 40.58 18.68
C LYS A 2 -13.24 40.33 19.46
N LEU A 3 -12.96 39.09 19.83
CA LEU A 3 -11.66 38.71 20.39
C LEU A 3 -10.78 38.15 19.27
N ARG A 4 -9.73 38.91 18.98
CA ARG A 4 -8.64 38.56 18.06
C ARG A 4 -7.62 37.77 18.89
N TRP A 5 -7.28 36.55 18.47
CA TRP A 5 -6.11 35.85 18.98
C TRP A 5 -5.07 35.78 17.86
N GLN A 6 -4.13 36.72 17.90
CA GLN A 6 -2.84 36.61 17.24
C GLN A 6 -1.88 36.02 18.27
N VAL A 7 -1.32 34.85 17.98
CA VAL A 7 -0.11 34.38 18.63
C VAL A 7 0.99 34.41 17.59
N LEU A 8 1.88 35.39 17.77
CA LEU A 8 3.18 35.54 17.13
C LEU A 8 4.20 34.71 17.92
N SER A 9 4.88 33.78 17.24
CA SER A 9 6.23 33.27 17.53
C SER A 9 6.79 32.91 16.16
N VAL A 10 7.74 33.60 15.51
CA VAL A 10 9.10 34.07 15.88
C VAL A 10 9.98 32.94 16.40
N PHE A 11 11.17 32.83 15.77
CA PHE A 11 12.30 31.92 15.95
C PHE A 11 12.23 30.63 15.10
N ALA A 12 13.24 30.24 14.31
CA ALA A 12 14.54 30.83 14.02
C ALA A 12 15.07 30.26 12.70
N LEU A 13 15.74 31.11 11.92
CA LEU A 13 16.72 30.69 10.91
C LEU A 13 17.76 29.77 11.58
N SER A 14 17.94 28.56 11.06
CA SER A 14 19.20 27.84 11.17
C SER A 14 19.76 27.62 9.78
N VAL A 15 20.76 28.45 9.46
CA VAL A 15 21.70 28.27 8.36
C VAL A 15 22.56 27.06 8.71
N GLY A 16 22.44 25.98 7.94
CA GLY A 16 23.28 24.79 8.03
C GLY A 16 23.91 24.49 6.67
N MET A 17 24.81 25.38 6.23
CA MET A 17 25.65 25.16 5.06
C MET A 17 26.81 24.24 5.48
N MET A 18 26.71 22.94 5.17
CA MET A 18 27.85 22.02 5.22
C MET A 18 28.05 21.42 3.83
N THR A 19 28.90 22.10 3.07
CA THR A 19 29.63 21.53 1.95
C THR A 19 30.72 20.63 2.50
N PHE A 20 30.69 19.33 2.23
CA PHE A 20 31.84 18.47 2.48
C PHE A 20 32.04 17.43 1.38
N SER A 21 33.27 17.49 0.85
CA SER A 21 34.09 16.47 0.22
C SER A 21 33.73 15.87 -1.14
N VAL A 22 34.49 16.38 -2.11
CA VAL A 22 35.19 15.66 -3.18
C VAL A 22 35.61 14.24 -2.76
N GLY A 23 35.19 13.26 -3.55
CA GLY A 23 35.80 11.94 -3.63
C GLY A 23 35.68 11.41 -5.06
N CYS A 24 36.75 11.55 -5.85
CA CYS A 24 36.91 10.90 -7.14
C CYS A 24 36.80 9.38 -6.98
N GLY A 25 35.75 8.79 -7.55
CA GLY A 25 35.61 7.35 -7.75
C GLY A 25 35.40 7.06 -9.22
N GLU A 26 36.48 7.15 -9.99
CA GLU A 26 36.55 6.73 -11.40
C GLU A 26 36.34 5.21 -11.46
N LYS A 27 35.12 4.77 -11.79
CA LYS A 27 34.83 3.37 -12.07
C LYS A 27 35.25 3.02 -13.51
N PRO A 28 35.95 1.91 -13.73
CA PRO A 28 36.35 1.46 -15.05
C PRO A 28 35.13 1.10 -15.90
N LYS A 29 35.21 1.46 -17.18
CA LYS A 29 34.27 1.08 -18.23
C LYS A 29 34.32 -0.44 -18.41
N GLU A 30 33.23 -1.12 -18.12
CA GLU A 30 33.01 -2.49 -18.60
C GLU A 30 32.24 -2.43 -19.93
N ASP A 31 32.80 -3.16 -20.89
CA ASP A 31 32.48 -3.21 -22.30
C ASP A 31 31.14 -3.93 -22.57
N PRO A 32 30.33 -3.46 -23.55
CA PRO A 32 29.09 -4.13 -23.94
C PRO A 32 29.39 -5.24 -24.95
N GLY A 33 29.49 -6.49 -24.48
CA GLY A 33 29.88 -7.59 -25.37
C GLY A 33 29.51 -9.00 -24.92
N GLN A 34 28.31 -9.43 -25.32
CA GLN A 34 27.96 -10.78 -25.80
C GLN A 34 27.29 -11.79 -24.82
N PRO A 35 26.18 -12.44 -25.26
CA PRO A 35 25.48 -13.47 -24.50
C PRO A 35 26.08 -14.86 -24.70
N THR A 36 26.16 -15.64 -23.63
CA THR A 36 26.24 -17.10 -23.72
C THR A 36 25.04 -17.72 -23.00
N ASN A 37 24.06 -18.09 -23.82
CA ASN A 37 23.15 -19.18 -23.55
C ASN A 37 23.98 -20.47 -23.36
N LEU A 38 23.60 -21.34 -22.43
CA LEU A 38 23.53 -22.80 -22.56
C LEU A 38 23.28 -23.43 -21.18
N GLY A 39 22.26 -24.31 -21.13
CA GLY A 39 21.65 -24.80 -19.92
C GLY A 39 22.43 -25.87 -19.15
N GLY A 40 21.84 -26.23 -18.01
CA GLY A 40 22.30 -27.29 -17.13
C GLY A 40 21.57 -27.29 -15.79
N SER A 41 20.35 -27.84 -15.74
CA SER A 41 19.94 -28.65 -14.58
C SER A 41 20.66 -30.01 -14.72
N PRO A 42 21.11 -30.67 -13.64
CA PRO A 42 20.22 -31.11 -12.57
C PRO A 42 20.78 -31.14 -11.13
N SER A 43 19.84 -31.19 -10.18
CA SER A 43 19.83 -31.92 -8.90
C SER A 43 21.11 -32.05 -8.05
N THR A 44 21.03 -31.52 -6.82
CA THR A 44 21.65 -32.13 -5.63
C THR A 44 20.62 -32.20 -4.48
N PRO A 45 20.49 -33.35 -3.80
CA PRO A 45 19.53 -33.60 -2.71
C PRO A 45 20.08 -33.28 -1.31
N MET A 46 19.12 -33.15 -0.37
CA MET A 46 19.18 -33.35 1.09
C MET A 46 20.52 -33.13 1.82
N GLY A 47 20.56 -32.06 2.61
CA GLY A 47 21.44 -31.94 3.78
C GLY A 47 20.58 -31.86 5.04
N MET A 48 20.53 -32.98 5.76
CA MET A 48 19.99 -33.09 7.10
C MET A 48 20.92 -32.31 8.06
N ALA A 49 20.35 -31.42 8.87
CA ALA A 49 21.03 -30.86 10.03
C ALA A 49 20.14 -31.14 11.24
N GLU A 50 20.43 -32.27 11.88
CA GLU A 50 19.98 -32.63 13.22
C GLU A 50 20.72 -31.72 14.21
N GLY A 51 19.95 -30.93 14.96
CA GLY A 51 20.41 -30.13 16.09
C GLY A 51 19.64 -30.58 17.33
N GLU A 52 20.26 -31.47 18.08
CA GLU A 52 19.80 -32.01 19.36
C GLU A 52 20.22 -31.09 20.52
N GLY A 53 19.36 -30.99 21.53
CA GLY A 53 19.69 -30.54 22.89
C GLY A 53 19.29 -29.11 23.23
N GLU A 54 18.28 -28.93 24.08
CA GLU A 54 18.52 -28.87 25.53
C GLU A 54 17.18 -28.98 26.29
N GLU A 55 17.21 -29.76 27.36
CA GLU A 55 16.11 -30.07 28.26
C GLU A 55 15.75 -28.85 29.11
N GLY A 56 14.45 -28.53 29.17
CA GLY A 56 13.89 -27.49 30.02
C GLY A 56 12.71 -28.05 30.81
N GLU A 57 12.94 -28.17 32.11
CA GLU A 57 12.16 -28.89 33.11
C GLU A 57 10.69 -28.46 33.19
N GLY A 58 9.81 -29.46 33.37
CA GLY A 58 8.38 -29.29 33.44
C GLY A 58 7.91 -28.76 34.80
N GLU A 59 6.95 -27.83 34.74
CA GLU A 59 6.03 -27.57 35.84
C GLU A 59 4.65 -28.10 35.44
N THR A 60 4.27 -29.19 36.08
CA THR A 60 2.96 -29.82 35.96
C THR A 60 1.92 -28.95 36.67
N THR A 61 1.03 -28.33 35.90
CA THR A 61 -0.22 -27.79 36.42
C THR A 61 -1.36 -28.69 35.97
N GLU A 62 -2.16 -29.12 36.94
CA GLU A 62 -3.26 -30.06 36.80
C GLU A 62 -4.32 -29.55 35.82
N PRO A 63 -4.85 -30.37 34.89
CA PRO A 63 -5.99 -29.97 34.09
C PRO A 63 -7.26 -30.11 34.94
N GLU A 64 -7.84 -28.98 35.33
CA GLU A 64 -9.19 -28.95 35.87
C GLU A 64 -10.17 -29.45 34.80
N THR A 65 -10.83 -30.57 35.11
CA THR A 65 -11.91 -31.15 34.33
C THR A 65 -13.14 -30.27 34.55
N THR A 66 -13.44 -29.41 33.58
CA THR A 66 -14.72 -28.70 33.51
C THR A 66 -15.66 -29.49 32.63
N GLU A 67 -16.84 -29.79 33.16
CA GLU A 67 -17.92 -30.51 32.49
C GLU A 67 -18.36 -29.79 31.20
N PRO A 68 -18.65 -30.52 30.10
CA PRO A 68 -19.23 -29.90 28.92
C PRO A 68 -20.71 -29.62 29.20
N GLU A 69 -21.04 -28.35 29.41
CA GLU A 69 -22.42 -27.88 29.37
C GLU A 69 -22.98 -28.11 27.96
N THR A 70 -23.96 -29.02 27.88
CA THR A 70 -24.75 -29.26 26.67
C THR A 70 -25.68 -28.06 26.49
N THR A 71 -25.26 -27.10 25.67
CA THR A 71 -26.13 -26.03 25.21
C THR A 71 -26.89 -26.55 23.99
N GLU A 72 -28.22 -26.52 24.08
CA GLU A 72 -29.12 -26.90 22.99
C GLU A 72 -28.82 -26.06 21.73
N PRO A 73 -28.85 -26.65 20.52
CA PRO A 73 -28.74 -25.86 19.30
C PRO A 73 -30.04 -25.06 19.14
N GLU A 74 -29.98 -23.77 19.45
CA GLU A 74 -30.98 -22.80 18.99
C GLU A 74 -31.05 -22.90 17.46
N THR A 75 -32.17 -23.43 16.97
CA THR A 75 -32.51 -23.41 15.56
C THR A 75 -32.84 -21.97 15.21
N THR A 76 -31.83 -21.21 14.81
CA THR A 76 -32.02 -19.95 14.12
C THR A 76 -32.66 -20.26 12.78
N ASP A 77 -33.89 -19.79 12.61
CA ASP A 77 -34.59 -19.75 11.33
C ASP A 77 -33.62 -19.33 10.22
N PRO A 78 -33.63 -19.98 9.04
CA PRO A 78 -32.98 -19.43 7.87
C PRO A 78 -33.76 -18.15 7.53
N GLY A 79 -33.30 -17.03 8.10
CA GLY A 79 -33.70 -15.71 7.70
C GLY A 79 -33.61 -15.69 6.19
N THR A 80 -34.77 -15.54 5.55
CA THR A 80 -34.84 -15.17 4.15
C THR A 80 -34.17 -13.80 4.09
N THR A 81 -32.88 -13.79 3.81
CA THR A 81 -32.18 -12.62 3.32
C THR A 81 -32.89 -12.29 2.02
N GLU A 82 -33.78 -11.30 2.08
CA GLU A 82 -34.25 -10.62 0.87
C GLU A 82 -33.01 -10.30 0.03
N PRO A 83 -33.06 -10.48 -1.30
CA PRO A 83 -31.98 -10.00 -2.13
C PRO A 83 -31.87 -8.50 -1.85
N GLU A 84 -30.76 -8.09 -1.24
CA GLU A 84 -30.33 -6.71 -1.15
C GLU A 84 -30.48 -6.16 -2.57
N THR A 85 -31.57 -5.43 -2.78
CA THR A 85 -31.85 -4.78 -4.04
C THR A 85 -30.81 -3.70 -4.09
N THR A 86 -29.73 -3.99 -4.82
CA THR A 86 -28.70 -3.03 -5.20
C THR A 86 -29.45 -1.82 -5.74
N GLU A 87 -29.56 -0.78 -4.91
CA GLU A 87 -30.06 0.49 -5.39
C GLU A 87 -29.15 0.88 -6.56
N PRO A 88 -29.72 1.33 -7.69
CA PRO A 88 -28.91 1.75 -8.82
C PRO A 88 -27.92 2.79 -8.31
N MET A 89 -26.63 2.58 -8.57
CA MET A 89 -25.61 3.59 -8.34
C MET A 89 -26.14 4.95 -8.82
N GLU A 90 -25.91 6.00 -8.05
CA GLU A 90 -26.14 7.34 -8.56
C GLU A 90 -25.32 7.49 -9.85
N GLU A 91 -25.99 7.82 -10.97
CA GLU A 91 -25.40 7.84 -12.31
C GLU A 91 -24.10 8.67 -12.39
N GLY A 92 -23.96 9.68 -11.52
CA GLY A 92 -22.75 10.50 -11.39
C GLY A 92 -21.53 9.79 -10.79
N ASP A 93 -21.72 8.80 -9.91
CA ASP A 93 -20.62 8.11 -9.24
C ASP A 93 -19.83 7.23 -10.22
N HIS A 94 -20.51 6.62 -11.19
CA HIS A 94 -19.87 5.76 -12.18
C HIS A 94 -18.95 6.55 -13.13
N GLU A 95 -19.42 7.71 -13.62
CA GLU A 95 -18.61 8.57 -14.49
C GLU A 95 -17.39 9.13 -13.74
N GLU A 96 -17.58 9.52 -12.47
CA GLU A 96 -16.47 9.98 -11.63
C GLU A 96 -15.47 8.86 -11.36
N LEU A 97 -15.93 7.68 -10.99
CA LEU A 97 -15.08 6.51 -10.76
C LEU A 97 -14.23 6.19 -11.99
N GLU A 98 -14.84 6.15 -13.17
CA GLU A 98 -14.10 5.92 -14.41
C GLU A 98 -13.03 6.99 -14.60
N SER A 99 -13.40 8.28 -14.51
CA SER A 99 -12.48 9.41 -14.68
C SER A 99 -11.28 9.37 -13.72
N LEU A 100 -11.51 9.02 -12.46
CA LEU A 100 -10.47 8.87 -11.44
C LEU A 100 -9.51 7.72 -11.79
N MET A 101 -10.06 6.56 -12.20
CA MET A 101 -9.25 5.40 -12.58
C MET A 101 -8.47 5.63 -13.88
N GLU A 102 -9.02 6.39 -14.83
CA GLU A 102 -8.29 6.83 -16.03
C GLU A 102 -7.11 7.71 -15.67
N THR A 103 -7.30 8.67 -14.76
CA THR A 103 -6.23 9.56 -14.28
C THR A 103 -5.10 8.76 -13.61
N LEU A 104 -5.44 7.74 -12.81
CA LEU A 104 -4.48 6.89 -12.12
C LEU A 104 -3.62 6.03 -13.05
N ALA A 105 -4.25 5.39 -14.06
CA ALA A 105 -3.64 4.27 -14.77
C ALA A 105 -3.48 4.47 -16.28
N LYS A 106 -4.27 5.34 -16.92
CA LYS A 106 -4.26 5.50 -18.38
C LYS A 106 -3.47 6.75 -18.80
N PRO A 107 -2.75 6.69 -19.94
CA PRO A 107 -2.21 7.90 -20.58
C PRO A 107 -3.34 8.89 -20.93
N PRO A 108 -3.06 10.20 -20.94
CA PRO A 108 -1.74 10.83 -20.89
C PRO A 108 -1.18 11.06 -19.48
N VAL A 109 -2.00 10.92 -18.43
CA VAL A 109 -1.58 11.22 -17.06
C VAL A 109 -0.84 10.04 -16.45
N ALA A 110 -1.47 8.85 -16.44
CA ALA A 110 -0.94 7.61 -15.89
C ALA A 110 -0.19 7.85 -14.56
N LEU A 111 -0.87 8.48 -13.59
CA LEU A 111 -0.27 9.03 -12.39
C LEU A 111 0.58 8.01 -11.61
N ASN A 112 0.10 6.76 -11.51
CA ASN A 112 0.84 5.67 -10.87
C ASN A 112 2.19 5.40 -11.53
N GLY A 113 2.25 5.47 -12.86
CA GLY A 113 3.47 5.33 -13.64
C GLY A 113 4.41 6.52 -13.45
N LYS A 114 3.86 7.74 -13.43
CA LYS A 114 4.63 8.97 -13.20
C LYS A 114 5.32 8.97 -11.83
N ILE A 115 4.60 8.60 -10.77
CA ILE A 115 5.15 8.45 -9.42
C ILE A 115 6.25 7.39 -9.38
N GLY A 116 6.02 6.23 -9.99
CA GLY A 116 7.03 5.17 -10.06
C GLY A 116 8.32 5.60 -10.77
N MET A 117 8.20 6.36 -11.86
CA MET A 117 9.35 6.94 -12.55
C MET A 117 10.04 8.02 -11.70
N GLY A 118 9.29 8.87 -11.01
CA GLY A 118 9.83 9.90 -10.13
C GLY A 118 10.64 9.33 -8.98
N LEU A 119 10.16 8.25 -8.36
CA LEU A 119 10.88 7.51 -7.31
C LEU A 119 12.14 6.82 -7.80
N GLY A 120 12.18 6.42 -9.08
CA GLY A 120 13.34 5.77 -9.70
C GLY A 120 14.38 6.74 -10.27
N ALA A 121 14.16 8.06 -10.19
CA ALA A 121 15.09 9.06 -10.70
C ALA A 121 16.29 9.29 -9.77
N ASP A 122 17.42 9.69 -10.34
CA ASP A 122 18.63 10.06 -9.59
C ASP A 122 19.16 11.44 -10.05
N PRO A 123 19.04 12.50 -9.23
CA PRO A 123 18.36 12.54 -7.93
C PRO A 123 16.82 12.59 -8.07
N VAL A 124 16.10 12.12 -7.04
CA VAL A 124 14.63 12.25 -6.95
C VAL A 124 14.23 13.73 -6.87
N ASP A 125 13.30 14.15 -7.74
CA ASP A 125 12.66 15.46 -7.64
C ASP A 125 11.48 15.40 -6.66
N TRP A 126 11.77 15.61 -5.38
CA TRP A 126 10.78 15.55 -4.30
C TRP A 126 9.66 16.58 -4.43
N ALA A 127 9.91 17.73 -5.06
CA ALA A 127 8.89 18.77 -5.22
C ALA A 127 7.84 18.35 -6.27
N THR A 128 8.30 17.85 -7.41
CA THR A 128 7.41 17.31 -8.45
C THR A 128 6.70 16.05 -7.95
N LEU A 129 7.45 15.12 -7.32
CA LEU A 129 6.89 13.89 -6.77
C LEU A 129 5.84 14.16 -5.69
N GLY A 130 6.07 15.14 -4.81
CA GLY A 130 5.10 15.55 -3.79
C GLY A 130 3.78 16.05 -4.38
N THR A 131 3.83 16.74 -5.53
CA THR A 131 2.61 17.17 -6.24
C THR A 131 1.83 15.98 -6.79
N ASP A 132 2.52 15.03 -7.42
CA ASP A 132 1.89 13.84 -7.98
C ASP A 132 1.30 12.92 -6.90
N VAL A 133 2.00 12.74 -5.79
CA VAL A 133 1.52 11.94 -4.65
C VAL A 133 0.35 12.62 -3.94
N ALA A 134 0.33 13.95 -3.85
CA ALA A 134 -0.83 14.66 -3.30
C ALA A 134 -2.09 14.44 -4.16
N GLU A 135 -1.95 14.42 -5.48
CA GLU A 135 -3.06 14.12 -6.38
C GLU A 135 -3.50 12.66 -6.28
N LEU A 136 -2.56 11.72 -6.16
CA LEU A 136 -2.88 10.31 -5.94
C LEU A 136 -3.67 10.14 -4.64
N HIS A 137 -3.24 10.79 -3.57
CA HIS A 137 -3.92 10.74 -2.27
C HIS A 137 -5.34 11.33 -2.36
N ARG A 138 -5.52 12.44 -3.08
CA ARG A 138 -6.85 13.02 -3.34
C ARG A 138 -7.77 12.02 -4.06
N ILE A 139 -7.26 11.37 -5.12
CA ILE A 139 -8.01 10.36 -5.86
C ILE A 139 -8.35 9.17 -4.96
N ALA A 140 -7.36 8.64 -4.22
CA ALA A 140 -7.56 7.52 -3.31
C ALA A 140 -8.66 7.81 -2.28
N SER A 141 -8.66 9.02 -1.70
CA SER A 141 -9.70 9.45 -0.75
C SER A 141 -11.08 9.48 -1.41
N ARG A 142 -11.18 10.04 -2.62
CA ARG A 142 -12.45 10.13 -3.32
C ARG A 142 -13.02 8.77 -3.71
N LEU A 143 -12.16 7.80 -4.07
CA LEU A 143 -12.60 6.45 -4.41
C LEU A 143 -13.35 5.76 -3.27
N GLY A 144 -12.93 5.95 -2.02
CA GLY A 144 -13.60 5.37 -0.84
C GLY A 144 -15.00 5.95 -0.58
N GLU A 145 -15.34 7.08 -1.19
CA GLU A 145 -16.64 7.74 -1.05
C GLU A 145 -17.64 7.30 -2.14
N LEU A 146 -17.16 6.63 -3.20
CA LEU A 146 -18.00 6.21 -4.33
C LEU A 146 -18.61 4.84 -4.08
N THR A 147 -19.72 4.55 -4.76
CA THR A 147 -20.35 3.23 -4.75
C THR A 147 -19.64 2.28 -5.73
N PRO A 148 -19.32 1.02 -5.36
CA PRO A 148 -18.71 0.07 -6.28
C PRO A 148 -19.65 -0.28 -7.45
N PRO A 149 -19.15 -0.40 -8.69
CA PRO A 149 -19.98 -0.78 -9.83
C PRO A 149 -20.42 -2.24 -9.84
N LYS A 150 -19.76 -3.06 -9.04
CA LYS A 150 -20.06 -4.47 -8.85
C LYS A 150 -19.53 -4.92 -7.49
N GLY A 151 -20.14 -5.98 -6.95
CA GLY A 151 -19.66 -6.66 -5.76
C GLY A 151 -20.17 -6.00 -4.47
N GLU A 152 -19.71 -6.54 -3.34
CA GLU A 152 -20.18 -6.15 -2.02
C GLU A 152 -19.61 -4.80 -1.57
N ALA A 153 -20.44 -3.98 -0.93
CA ALA A 153 -20.06 -2.67 -0.39
C ALA A 153 -18.95 -2.80 0.69
N ASP A 154 -19.00 -3.83 1.53
CA ASP A 154 -17.99 -4.07 2.57
C ASP A 154 -16.61 -4.35 1.96
N SER A 155 -16.56 -5.17 0.90
CA SER A 155 -15.31 -5.48 0.17
C SER A 155 -14.73 -4.24 -0.50
N TRP A 156 -15.60 -3.34 -0.99
CA TRP A 156 -15.19 -2.05 -1.54
C TRP A 156 -14.61 -1.14 -0.46
N ALA A 157 -15.30 -0.99 0.66
CA ALA A 157 -14.88 -0.16 1.79
C ALA A 157 -13.53 -0.63 2.34
N GLU A 158 -13.32 -1.95 2.50
CA GLU A 158 -12.06 -2.51 2.97
C GLU A 158 -10.90 -2.21 2.01
N GLN A 159 -11.10 -2.49 0.71
CA GLN A 159 -10.04 -2.32 -0.28
C GLN A 159 -9.71 -0.85 -0.55
N THR A 160 -10.70 0.04 -0.58
CA THR A 160 -10.48 1.48 -0.73
C THR A 160 -9.84 2.09 0.51
N ALA A 161 -10.23 1.67 1.72
CA ALA A 161 -9.54 2.09 2.95
C ALA A 161 -8.07 1.67 2.97
N ALA A 162 -7.77 0.43 2.57
CA ALA A 162 -6.39 -0.05 2.44
C ALA A 162 -5.61 0.76 1.38
N PHE A 163 -6.26 1.14 0.27
CA PHE A 163 -5.67 1.99 -0.76
C PHE A 163 -5.36 3.41 -0.25
N VAL A 164 -6.27 4.01 0.51
CA VAL A 164 -6.07 5.32 1.17
C VAL A 164 -4.92 5.24 2.16
N ALA A 165 -4.87 4.21 3.01
CA ALA A 165 -3.79 4.03 3.99
C ALA A 165 -2.41 3.91 3.31
N ALA A 166 -2.32 3.21 2.17
CA ALA A 166 -1.09 3.14 1.39
C ALA A 166 -0.72 4.49 0.74
N ALA A 167 -1.71 5.26 0.29
CA ALA A 167 -1.50 6.61 -0.22
C ALA A 167 -1.03 7.59 0.86
N ASP A 168 -1.58 7.51 2.07
CA ASP A 168 -1.12 8.25 3.25
C ASP A 168 0.34 7.92 3.58
N ALA A 169 0.68 6.64 3.63
CA ALA A 169 2.05 6.19 3.88
C ALA A 169 3.02 6.70 2.80
N LEU A 170 2.62 6.63 1.53
CA LEU A 170 3.42 7.17 0.42
C LEU A 170 3.61 8.68 0.56
N LYS A 171 2.55 9.42 0.89
CA LYS A 171 2.62 10.85 1.11
C LYS A 171 3.56 11.20 2.26
N ALA A 172 3.45 10.53 3.40
CA ALA A 172 4.32 10.74 4.55
C ALA A 172 5.80 10.46 4.21
N ALA A 173 6.06 9.38 3.46
CA ALA A 173 7.42 9.05 3.03
C ALA A 173 8.00 10.08 2.05
N VAL A 174 7.20 10.61 1.13
CA VAL A 174 7.62 11.68 0.21
C VAL A 174 7.86 13.01 0.95
N ASP A 175 7.01 13.36 1.91
CA ASP A 175 7.22 14.55 2.76
C ASP A 175 8.51 14.41 3.60
N ALA A 176 8.86 13.18 4.00
CA ALA A 176 10.12 12.85 4.68
C ALA A 176 11.33 12.67 3.74
N GLN A 177 11.12 12.68 2.42
CA GLN A 177 12.13 12.38 1.40
C GLN A 177 12.81 11.01 1.58
N ASP A 178 12.04 10.01 2.05
CA ASP A 178 12.49 8.64 2.24
C ASP A 178 12.14 7.77 1.01
N ALA A 179 13.13 7.55 0.15
CA ALA A 179 12.94 6.79 -1.09
C ALA A 179 12.60 5.31 -0.84
N ALA A 180 13.10 4.72 0.24
CA ALA A 180 12.84 3.31 0.56
C ALA A 180 11.38 3.14 1.03
N ALA A 181 10.96 3.95 2.01
CA ALA A 181 9.59 3.93 2.50
C ALA A 181 8.58 4.33 1.41
N ALA A 182 8.92 5.31 0.56
CA ALA A 182 8.06 5.71 -0.55
C ALA A 182 7.97 4.60 -1.61
N GLY A 183 9.07 3.91 -1.90
CA GLY A 183 9.07 2.75 -2.79
C GLY A 183 8.21 1.60 -2.27
N GLU A 184 8.27 1.32 -0.96
CA GLU A 184 7.44 0.31 -0.29
C GLU A 184 5.95 0.66 -0.37
N ALA A 185 5.58 1.87 0.04
CA ALA A 185 4.18 2.33 0.02
C ALA A 185 3.62 2.37 -1.42
N HIS A 186 4.39 2.82 -2.40
CA HIS A 186 4.00 2.73 -3.83
C HIS A 186 3.85 1.28 -4.29
N GLY A 187 4.66 0.37 -3.76
CA GLY A 187 4.50 -1.08 -3.95
C GLY A 187 3.14 -1.58 -3.49
N MET A 188 2.69 -1.18 -2.30
CA MET A 188 1.39 -1.54 -1.75
C MET A 188 0.24 -1.04 -2.62
N ILE A 189 0.30 0.23 -3.07
CA ILE A 189 -0.67 0.81 -4.01
C ILE A 189 -0.80 -0.05 -5.29
N LYS A 190 0.34 -0.45 -5.88
CA LYS A 190 0.33 -1.31 -7.08
C LYS A 190 -0.26 -2.69 -6.82
N ALA A 191 -0.02 -3.25 -5.64
CA ALA A 191 -0.54 -4.55 -5.25
C ALA A 191 -2.08 -4.54 -5.11
N SER A 192 -2.68 -3.41 -4.72
CA SER A 192 -4.13 -3.26 -4.56
C SER A 192 -4.92 -3.24 -5.87
N CYS A 193 -4.29 -2.91 -7.00
CA CYS A 193 -4.99 -2.74 -8.29
C CYS A 193 -5.74 -4.00 -8.75
N MET A 194 -5.08 -5.15 -8.70
CA MET A 194 -5.65 -6.39 -9.25
C MET A 194 -6.79 -6.95 -8.40
N PRO A 195 -6.68 -7.06 -7.06
CA PRO A 195 -7.78 -7.48 -6.20
C PRO A 195 -9.02 -6.58 -6.35
N CYS A 196 -8.81 -5.26 -6.32
CA CYS A 196 -9.91 -4.29 -6.42
C CYS A 196 -10.64 -4.43 -7.76
N HIS A 197 -9.91 -4.53 -8.87
CA HIS A 197 -10.51 -4.74 -10.18
C HIS A 197 -11.25 -6.08 -10.31
N GLN A 198 -10.75 -7.17 -9.73
CA GLN A 198 -11.42 -8.47 -9.81
C GLN A 198 -12.79 -8.44 -9.12
N ASN A 199 -12.88 -7.73 -8.00
CA ASN A 199 -14.09 -7.67 -7.18
C ASN A 199 -15.10 -6.66 -7.72
N HIS A 200 -14.63 -5.52 -8.25
CA HIS A 200 -15.48 -4.36 -8.46
C HIS A 200 -15.50 -3.81 -9.88
N LYS A 201 -14.55 -4.18 -10.75
CA LYS A 201 -14.59 -3.72 -12.14
C LYS A 201 -15.67 -4.52 -12.92
N PRO A 202 -16.56 -3.85 -13.66
CA PRO A 202 -17.59 -4.52 -14.46
C PRO A 202 -17.01 -5.35 -15.62
#